data_AF-H3H7H7-F1
#
_entry.id   AF-H3H7H7-F1
#
_cell.length_a   1.000
_cell.length_b   1.000
_cell.length_c   1.000
_cell.angle_alpha   90.00
_cell.angle_beta   90.00
_cell.angle_gamma   90.00
#
_symmetry.space_group_name_H-M   'P 1'
#
loop_
_entity.id
_entity.type
_entity.pdbx_description
1 polymer ?
#
loop_
_entity_poly.entity_id
_entity_poly.type
_entity_poly.pdbx_seq_one_letter_code
_entity_poly.pdbx_strand_id
1 'polypeptide(L)'
;MPKIQMQLLKRVRRVGKPTVVVLFNGGVVGAEDLILHTDGVVEAFYPGFFGAQAVSDILFGDACPSGKMPVTMYPSNYINSVDMKSMSMTKYPGRSYRYYKEVPVFPFGWGLSYTKFTLALDGERVDPSDPIMVTSDLDHTFTVIVSNDGDIVGDEVVFAFFRPLNVNATGDAALLNEQLFDYRRVSLRPTQYRKLSFRIQQSTLAMVDDLGNQASYPGFYEIIITNGVHERVTFAVRLVGEYKTLSKFPTDEGYVRPPTQSEAPINHALLGATRAFDNIPNRPSDVQQPPVALAMAFD
;
A
#
# COMPACT_ATOMS: atom_id res chain seq x y z
N MET A 1 3.57 -17.99 -9.14
CA MET A 1 2.56 -18.45 -10.14
C MET A 1 2.62 -19.97 -10.31
N PRO A 2 1.49 -20.68 -10.49
CA PRO A 2 1.49 -22.10 -10.83
C PRO A 2 2.32 -22.42 -12.09
N LYS A 3 3.18 -23.45 -12.02
CA LYS A 3 4.13 -23.79 -13.09
C LYS A 3 3.49 -23.98 -14.47
N ILE A 4 2.27 -24.56 -14.51
CA ILE A 4 1.56 -24.83 -15.76
C ILE A 4 1.15 -23.56 -16.51
N GLN A 5 0.79 -22.49 -15.79
CA GLN A 5 0.42 -21.21 -16.40
C GLN A 5 1.63 -20.56 -17.08
N MET A 6 2.81 -20.63 -16.44
CA MET A 6 4.05 -20.13 -17.03
C MET A 6 4.48 -20.92 -18.27
N GLN A 7 4.31 -22.25 -18.27
CA GLN A 7 4.59 -23.08 -19.44
C GLN A 7 3.67 -22.74 -20.62
N LEU A 8 2.39 -22.48 -20.34
CA LEU A 8 1.44 -22.01 -21.34
C LEU A 8 1.85 -20.66 -21.92
N LEU A 9 2.16 -19.68 -21.06
CA LEU A 9 2.62 -18.35 -21.49
C LEU A 9 3.84 -18.45 -22.42
N LYS A 10 4.84 -19.25 -22.06
CA LYS A 10 6.04 -19.48 -22.88
C LYS A 10 5.72 -20.10 -24.24
N ARG A 11 4.69 -20.96 -24.33
CA ARG A 11 4.22 -21.52 -25.62
C ARG A 11 3.45 -20.50 -26.44
N VAL A 12 2.56 -19.72 -25.83
CA VAL A 12 1.81 -18.64 -26.51
C VAL A 12 2.77 -17.61 -27.07
N ARG A 13 3.80 -17.21 -26.31
CA ARG A 13 4.79 -16.23 -26.74
C ARG A 13 5.57 -16.66 -27.99
N ARG A 14 5.81 -17.97 -28.17
CA ARG A 14 6.48 -18.51 -29.37
C ARG A 14 5.70 -18.30 -30.67
N VAL A 15 4.40 -18.01 -30.59
CA VAL A 15 3.57 -17.69 -31.76
C VAL A 15 3.93 -16.33 -32.36
N GLY A 16 4.67 -15.48 -31.64
CA GLY A 16 5.16 -14.19 -32.14
C GLY A 16 4.09 -13.11 -32.24
N LYS A 17 3.03 -13.20 -31.42
CA LYS A 17 1.97 -12.19 -31.31
C LYS A 17 2.15 -11.33 -30.06
N PRO A 18 1.75 -10.04 -30.09
CA PRO A 18 1.64 -9.23 -28.88
C PRO A 18 0.82 -9.96 -27.82
N THR A 19 1.36 -10.10 -26.63
CA THR A 19 0.78 -10.89 -25.54
C THR A 19 0.66 -10.03 -24.29
N VAL A 20 -0.57 -9.75 -23.88
CA VAL A 20 -0.91 -9.09 -22.62
C VAL A 20 -1.39 -10.14 -21.62
N VAL A 21 -0.92 -10.08 -20.38
CA VAL A 21 -1.38 -10.95 -19.30
C VAL A 21 -2.18 -10.16 -18.27
N VAL A 22 -3.38 -10.65 -17.96
CA VAL A 22 -4.20 -10.13 -16.87
C VAL A 22 -4.07 -11.06 -15.67
N LEU A 23 -3.69 -10.50 -14.53
CA LEU A 23 -3.52 -11.19 -13.26
C LEU A 23 -4.77 -10.99 -12.40
N PHE A 24 -5.35 -12.11 -11.95
CA PHE A 24 -6.46 -12.16 -11.01
C PHE A 24 -6.03 -12.97 -9.78
N ASN A 25 -5.84 -12.28 -8.65
CA ASN A 25 -5.27 -12.85 -7.44
C ASN A 25 -5.59 -11.98 -6.23
N GLY A 26 -5.75 -12.60 -5.06
CA GLY A 26 -5.86 -11.85 -3.80
C GLY A 26 -4.49 -11.48 -3.24
N GLY A 27 -3.65 -12.50 -3.04
CA GLY A 27 -2.26 -12.31 -2.65
C GLY A 27 -1.40 -11.88 -3.83
N VAL A 28 -0.32 -11.19 -3.53
CA VAL A 28 0.65 -10.78 -4.55
C VAL A 28 1.45 -11.98 -5.04
N VAL A 29 1.66 -12.06 -6.36
CA VAL A 29 2.41 -13.15 -7.00
C VAL A 29 3.74 -12.61 -7.50
N GLY A 30 4.85 -13.31 -7.24
CA GLY A 30 6.14 -13.00 -7.86
C GLY A 30 6.02 -13.12 -9.39
N ALA A 31 6.17 -11.98 -10.07
CA ALA A 31 5.95 -11.83 -11.52
C ALA A 31 7.25 -11.64 -12.31
N GLU A 32 8.42 -11.79 -11.69
CA GLU A 32 9.72 -11.50 -12.31
C GLU A 32 10.02 -12.33 -13.58
N ASP A 33 9.59 -13.61 -13.65
CA ASP A 33 9.69 -14.42 -14.88
C ASP A 33 8.57 -14.08 -15.87
N LEU A 34 7.40 -13.64 -15.39
CA LEU A 34 6.24 -13.33 -16.22
C LEU A 34 6.51 -12.11 -17.10
N ILE A 35 7.00 -11.04 -16.49
CA ILE A 35 7.23 -9.76 -17.18
C ILE A 35 8.22 -9.90 -18.35
N LEU A 36 9.15 -10.85 -18.28
CA LEU A 36 10.13 -11.13 -19.34
C LEU A 36 9.50 -11.80 -20.58
N HIS A 37 8.29 -12.35 -20.44
CA HIS A 37 7.61 -13.12 -21.48
C HIS A 37 6.31 -12.46 -21.97
N THR A 38 6.07 -11.20 -21.61
CA THR A 38 4.85 -10.44 -21.93
C THR A 38 5.17 -9.07 -22.50
N ASP A 39 4.31 -8.55 -23.37
CA ASP A 39 4.40 -7.16 -23.85
C ASP A 39 3.64 -6.18 -22.92
N GLY A 40 2.72 -6.68 -22.11
CA GLY A 40 1.99 -5.90 -21.10
C GLY A 40 1.42 -6.78 -20.00
N VAL A 41 1.23 -6.18 -18.81
CA VAL A 41 0.65 -6.85 -17.64
C VAL A 41 -0.39 -5.93 -17.00
N VAL A 42 -1.56 -6.47 -16.70
CA VAL A 42 -2.62 -5.80 -15.96
C VAL A 42 -2.87 -6.57 -14.67
N GLU A 43 -2.57 -5.97 -13.53
CA GLU A 43 -2.93 -6.52 -12.22
C GLU A 43 -4.37 -6.07 -11.89
N ALA A 44 -5.31 -7.02 -11.88
CA ALA A 44 -6.73 -6.75 -11.64
C ALA A 44 -7.20 -7.16 -10.24
N PHE A 45 -6.35 -7.83 -9.44
CA PHE A 45 -6.70 -8.42 -8.15
C PHE A 45 -8.05 -9.20 -8.20
N TYR A 46 -9.06 -8.77 -7.43
CA TYR A 46 -10.41 -9.34 -7.42
C TYR A 46 -11.47 -8.30 -7.86
N PRO A 47 -11.64 -8.03 -9.15
CA PRO A 47 -12.37 -6.84 -9.63
C PRO A 47 -13.90 -6.90 -9.51
N GLY A 48 -14.44 -7.85 -8.74
CA GLY A 48 -15.87 -7.95 -8.43
C GLY A 48 -16.77 -8.27 -9.63
N PHE A 49 -18.07 -8.02 -9.47
CA PHE A 49 -19.11 -8.43 -10.44
C PHE A 49 -18.94 -7.81 -11.83
N PHE A 50 -18.60 -6.52 -11.88
CA PHE A 50 -18.36 -5.79 -13.14
C PHE A 50 -16.90 -5.87 -13.61
N GLY A 51 -16.08 -6.73 -13.00
CA GLY A 51 -14.66 -6.77 -13.26
C GLY A 51 -14.29 -7.15 -14.69
N ALA A 52 -15.07 -8.03 -15.33
CA ALA A 52 -14.85 -8.38 -16.74
C ALA A 52 -15.04 -7.18 -17.68
N GLN A 53 -16.06 -6.36 -17.42
CA GLN A 53 -16.30 -5.13 -18.18
C GLN A 53 -15.17 -4.13 -17.94
N ALA A 54 -14.84 -3.86 -16.68
CA ALA A 54 -13.78 -2.92 -16.32
C ALA A 54 -12.42 -3.29 -16.93
N VAL A 55 -12.03 -4.57 -16.86
CA VAL A 55 -10.78 -5.04 -17.49
C VAL A 55 -10.84 -4.91 -19.02
N SER A 56 -11.99 -5.18 -19.64
CA SER A 56 -12.16 -5.02 -21.09
C SER A 56 -12.02 -3.56 -21.51
N ASP A 57 -12.68 -2.64 -20.81
CA ASP A 57 -12.60 -1.20 -21.08
C ASP A 57 -11.15 -0.69 -21.02
N ILE A 58 -10.37 -1.18 -20.05
CA ILE A 58 -8.94 -0.87 -19.97
C ILE A 58 -8.16 -1.48 -21.13
N LEU A 59 -8.35 -2.77 -21.45
CA LEU A 59 -7.59 -3.45 -22.50
C LEU A 59 -7.87 -2.89 -23.90
N PHE A 60 -9.09 -2.42 -24.16
CA PHE A 60 -9.49 -1.83 -25.44
C PHE A 60 -9.31 -0.30 -25.50
N GLY A 61 -8.95 0.33 -24.38
CA GLY A 61 -8.66 1.76 -24.31
C GLY A 61 -9.89 2.65 -24.14
N ASP A 62 -11.06 2.08 -23.83
CA ASP A 62 -12.28 2.83 -23.48
C ASP A 62 -12.14 3.55 -22.12
N ALA A 63 -11.24 3.06 -21.26
CA ALA A 63 -10.85 3.70 -20.02
C ALA A 63 -9.32 3.76 -19.86
N CYS A 64 -8.83 4.85 -19.25
CA CYS A 64 -7.43 5.00 -18.91
C CYS A 64 -7.14 4.38 -17.52
N PRO A 65 -6.18 3.43 -17.40
CA PRO A 65 -5.82 2.89 -16.09
C PRO A 65 -5.18 3.97 -15.23
N SER A 66 -5.52 3.95 -13.95
CA SER A 66 -5.02 4.89 -12.93
C SER A 66 -4.76 4.22 -11.58
N GLY A 67 -4.95 2.90 -11.49
CA GLY A 67 -4.68 2.12 -10.29
C GLY A 67 -3.20 2.11 -9.94
N LYS A 68 -2.90 2.18 -8.63
CA LYS A 68 -1.55 2.13 -8.08
C LYS A 68 -1.44 0.96 -7.12
N MET A 69 -0.29 0.28 -7.08
CA MET A 69 -0.08 -0.91 -6.27
C MET A 69 -0.25 -0.60 -4.77
N PRO A 70 -1.26 -1.17 -4.08
CA PRO A 70 -1.47 -0.94 -2.65
C PRO A 70 -0.53 -1.78 -1.78
N VAL A 71 0.24 -2.66 -2.40
CA VAL A 71 1.13 -3.63 -1.76
C VAL A 71 2.40 -3.81 -2.60
N THR A 72 3.53 -4.06 -1.95
CA THR A 72 4.79 -4.36 -2.62
C THR A 72 4.77 -5.75 -3.25
N MET A 73 5.11 -5.86 -4.53
CA MET A 73 5.36 -7.15 -5.18
C MET A 73 6.81 -7.57 -5.00
N TYR A 74 7.02 -8.56 -4.14
CA TYR A 74 8.33 -9.14 -3.87
C TYR A 74 8.73 -10.16 -4.94
N PRO A 75 10.05 -10.37 -5.15
CA PRO A 75 10.51 -11.51 -5.93
C PRO A 75 10.11 -12.83 -5.26
N SER A 76 9.93 -13.90 -6.05
CA SER A 76 9.42 -15.18 -5.55
C SER A 76 10.29 -15.81 -4.46
N ASN A 77 11.58 -15.47 -4.38
CA ASN A 77 12.49 -15.99 -3.35
C ASN A 77 12.34 -15.32 -1.99
N TYR A 78 11.62 -14.19 -1.87
CA TYR A 78 11.42 -13.46 -0.62
C TYR A 78 10.89 -14.36 0.51
N ILE A 79 9.97 -15.28 0.18
CA ILE A 79 9.38 -16.21 1.16
C ILE A 79 10.37 -17.22 1.73
N ASN A 80 11.51 -17.44 1.06
CA ASN A 80 12.57 -18.32 1.55
C ASN A 80 13.51 -17.60 2.53
N SER A 81 13.51 -16.26 2.50
CA SER A 81 14.38 -15.42 3.33
C SER A 81 13.70 -14.94 4.62
N VAL A 82 12.39 -15.15 4.76
CA VAL A 82 11.58 -14.64 5.87
C VAL A 82 10.72 -15.75 6.47
N ASP A 83 10.76 -15.92 7.79
CA ASP A 83 9.77 -16.73 8.50
C ASP A 83 8.42 -16.01 8.48
N MET A 84 7.45 -16.54 7.73
CA MET A 84 6.12 -15.93 7.59
C MET A 84 5.34 -15.83 8.91
N LYS A 85 5.71 -16.59 9.95
CA LYS A 85 5.11 -16.49 11.29
C LYS A 85 5.71 -15.37 12.15
N SER A 86 6.88 -14.88 11.78
CA SER A 86 7.54 -13.78 12.50
C SER A 86 6.85 -12.45 12.19
N MET A 87 6.39 -11.75 13.22
CA MET A 87 5.79 -10.42 13.10
C MET A 87 6.82 -9.29 13.00
N SER A 88 8.13 -9.58 13.08
CA SER A 88 9.16 -8.57 12.89
C SER A 88 9.09 -7.96 11.49
N MET A 89 8.97 -6.64 11.43
CA MET A 89 8.90 -5.85 10.20
C MET A 89 10.29 -5.48 9.65
N THR A 90 11.30 -5.42 10.50
CA THR A 90 12.63 -4.87 10.19
C THR A 90 13.72 -5.94 10.05
N LYS A 91 13.48 -7.17 10.52
CA LYS A 91 14.40 -8.29 10.32
C LYS A 91 14.66 -8.49 8.83
N TYR A 92 15.94 -8.48 8.44
CA TYR A 92 16.37 -8.60 7.04
C TYR A 92 15.66 -9.76 6.32
N PRO A 93 15.18 -9.57 5.08
CA PRO A 93 15.28 -8.37 4.22
C PRO A 93 14.30 -7.23 4.54
N GLY A 94 13.50 -7.35 5.60
CA GLY A 94 12.46 -6.39 5.99
C GLY A 94 11.12 -6.68 5.31
N ARG A 95 10.05 -6.03 5.80
CA ARG A 95 8.68 -6.20 5.32
C ARG A 95 8.04 -4.86 4.98
N SER A 96 7.15 -4.87 3.99
CA SER A 96 6.49 -3.69 3.39
C SER A 96 7.47 -2.70 2.75
N TYR A 97 6.95 -1.75 1.98
CA TYR A 97 7.77 -0.66 1.44
C TYR A 97 8.51 0.14 2.52
N ARG A 98 7.97 0.16 3.75
CA ARG A 98 8.55 0.88 4.89
C ARG A 98 9.90 0.33 5.34
N TYR A 99 10.17 -0.97 5.18
CA TYR A 99 11.38 -1.59 5.75
C TYR A 99 12.09 -2.58 4.84
N TYR A 100 11.52 -2.92 3.68
CA TYR A 100 12.16 -3.83 2.73
C TYR A 100 13.42 -3.21 2.13
N LYS A 101 14.56 -3.92 2.21
CA LYS A 101 15.89 -3.39 1.86
C LYS A 101 16.40 -3.85 0.49
N GLU A 102 15.71 -4.79 -0.14
CA GLU A 102 16.03 -5.28 -1.48
C GLU A 102 15.15 -4.61 -2.54
N VAL A 103 15.33 -4.97 -3.80
CA VAL A 103 14.58 -4.39 -4.92
C VAL A 103 13.27 -5.16 -5.12
N PRO A 104 12.09 -4.51 -5.07
CA PRO A 104 10.83 -5.16 -5.39
C PRO A 104 10.66 -5.35 -6.90
N VAL A 105 9.82 -6.29 -7.31
CA VAL A 105 9.40 -6.45 -8.72
C VAL A 105 8.55 -5.26 -9.13
N PHE A 106 7.56 -4.90 -8.31
CA PHE A 106 6.82 -3.64 -8.39
C PHE A 106 6.71 -3.03 -6.99
N PRO A 107 7.16 -1.77 -6.79
CA PRO A 107 7.08 -1.12 -5.49
C PRO A 107 5.63 -0.74 -5.13
N PHE A 108 5.43 -0.41 -3.84
CA PHE A 108 4.19 0.22 -3.39
C PHE A 108 3.98 1.54 -4.14
N GLY A 109 2.74 1.84 -4.50
CA GLY A 109 2.36 3.03 -5.27
C GLY A 109 2.68 2.96 -6.77
N TRP A 110 3.30 1.89 -7.27
CA TRP A 110 3.61 1.76 -8.69
C TRP A 110 2.34 1.57 -9.53
N GLY A 111 2.24 2.24 -10.67
CA GLY A 111 1.13 2.01 -11.61
C GLY A 111 1.21 2.93 -12.81
N LEU A 112 1.09 2.33 -13.99
CA LEU A 112 1.16 3.03 -15.27
C LEU A 112 -0.19 3.63 -15.66
N SER A 113 -0.12 4.61 -16.56
CA SER A 113 -1.26 5.23 -17.20
C SER A 113 -1.09 5.20 -18.72
N TYR A 114 -2.18 5.33 -19.46
CA TYR A 114 -2.12 5.50 -20.92
C TYR A 114 -1.78 6.94 -21.33
N THR A 115 -1.82 7.89 -20.40
CA THR A 115 -1.33 9.25 -20.61
C THR A 115 -0.08 9.54 -19.78
N LYS A 116 0.53 10.70 -20.01
CA LYS A 116 1.74 11.16 -19.31
C LYS A 116 1.38 12.32 -18.40
N PHE A 117 1.82 12.25 -17.15
CA PHE A 117 1.69 13.34 -16.19
C PHE A 117 3.07 13.82 -15.76
N THR A 118 3.22 15.12 -15.53
CA THR A 118 4.41 15.71 -14.92
C THR A 118 4.08 16.38 -13.60
N LEU A 119 5.06 16.39 -12.69
CA LEU A 119 4.95 17.00 -11.37
C LEU A 119 5.97 18.14 -11.22
N ALA A 120 5.51 19.29 -10.74
CA ALA A 120 6.38 20.42 -10.41
C ALA A 120 5.97 21.04 -9.07
N LEU A 121 6.95 21.48 -8.26
CA LEU A 121 6.65 22.28 -7.07
C LEU A 121 6.28 23.70 -7.47
N ASP A 122 5.24 24.24 -6.83
CA ASP A 122 4.75 25.60 -7.04
C ASP A 122 5.49 26.59 -6.15
N GLY A 123 6.57 27.18 -6.67
CA GLY A 123 7.28 28.28 -6.01
C GLY A 123 8.18 27.88 -4.84
N GLU A 124 8.28 26.58 -4.49
CA GLU A 124 9.22 26.12 -3.47
C GLU A 124 10.61 25.92 -4.06
N ARG A 125 11.57 26.67 -3.53
CA ARG A 125 12.98 26.52 -3.88
C ARG A 125 13.53 25.33 -3.09
N VAL A 126 13.79 24.23 -3.78
CA VAL A 126 14.45 23.06 -3.20
C VAL A 126 15.94 23.35 -3.11
N ASP A 127 16.36 24.08 -2.08
CA ASP A 127 17.77 24.21 -1.73
C ASP A 127 18.08 23.24 -0.57
N PRO A 128 18.89 22.19 -0.79
CA PRO A 128 19.31 21.30 0.29
C PRO A 128 20.02 22.02 1.45
N SER A 129 20.57 23.21 1.20
CA SER A 129 21.25 24.03 2.21
C SER A 129 20.32 24.94 3.03
N ASP A 130 19.05 25.09 2.63
CA ASP A 130 18.03 25.88 3.34
C ASP A 130 16.73 25.08 3.51
N PRO A 131 16.68 24.18 4.51
CA PRO A 131 15.52 23.29 4.70
C PRO A 131 14.30 24.08 5.18
N ILE A 132 13.12 23.64 4.75
CA ILE A 132 11.85 24.19 5.23
C ILE A 132 11.70 23.86 6.71
N MET A 133 11.36 24.87 7.51
CA MET A 133 11.26 24.74 8.96
C MET A 133 9.84 24.37 9.38
N VAL A 134 9.70 23.25 10.10
CA VAL A 134 8.44 22.82 10.72
C VAL A 134 8.61 22.83 12.24
N THR A 135 7.62 23.33 12.96
CA THR A 135 7.60 23.36 14.43
C THR A 135 6.29 22.79 14.95
N SER A 136 6.09 22.75 16.27
CA SER A 136 4.80 22.33 16.85
C SER A 136 3.64 23.27 16.50
N ASP A 137 3.95 24.54 16.22
CA ASP A 137 2.96 25.61 16.09
C ASP A 137 2.90 26.18 14.66
N LEU A 138 3.82 25.74 13.80
CA LEU A 138 3.91 26.16 12.41
C LEU A 138 3.82 24.94 11.50
N ASP A 139 2.65 24.80 10.89
CA ASP A 139 2.46 23.86 9.80
C ASP A 139 2.98 24.45 8.50
N HIS A 140 3.54 23.59 7.66
CA HIS A 140 3.93 23.97 6.32
C HIS A 140 3.01 23.32 5.30
N THR A 141 2.55 24.10 4.32
CA THR A 141 1.75 23.59 3.20
C THR A 141 2.50 23.85 1.92
N PHE A 142 2.85 22.79 1.22
CA PHE A 142 3.47 22.87 -0.09
C PHE A 142 2.45 22.53 -1.18
N THR A 143 2.66 23.11 -2.36
CA THR A 143 1.76 22.93 -3.50
C THR A 143 2.51 22.32 -4.67
N VAL A 144 1.89 21.30 -5.27
CA VAL A 144 2.42 20.53 -6.40
C VAL A 144 1.49 20.76 -7.58
N ILE A 145 2.04 21.22 -8.69
CA ILE A 145 1.38 21.29 -9.98
C ILE A 145 1.47 19.92 -10.62
N VAL A 146 0.31 19.37 -11.00
CA VAL A 146 0.18 18.16 -11.79
C VAL A 146 -0.41 18.55 -13.14
N SER A 147 0.28 18.27 -14.24
CA SER A 147 -0.24 18.47 -15.59
C SER A 147 -0.36 17.15 -16.33
N ASN A 148 -1.40 17.05 -17.18
CA ASN A 148 -1.53 15.97 -18.15
C ASN A 148 -0.92 16.44 -19.48
N ASP A 149 0.24 15.89 -19.80
CA ASP A 149 1.03 16.26 -20.97
C ASP A 149 0.89 15.23 -22.11
N GLY A 150 -0.04 14.27 -21.98
CA GLY A 150 -0.40 13.34 -23.04
C GLY A 150 -1.70 13.69 -23.74
N ASP A 151 -2.16 12.79 -24.62
CA ASP A 151 -3.22 13.06 -25.59
C ASP A 151 -4.62 12.61 -25.16
N ILE A 152 -4.73 11.91 -24.03
CA ILE A 152 -6.01 11.37 -23.54
C ILE A 152 -6.33 11.88 -22.13
N VAL A 153 -7.62 11.88 -21.80
CA VAL A 153 -8.07 12.13 -20.43
C VAL A 153 -7.62 10.98 -19.53
N GLY A 154 -7.18 11.32 -18.32
CA GLY A 154 -6.75 10.32 -17.35
C GLY A 154 -6.84 10.83 -15.93
N ASP A 155 -6.88 9.87 -15.01
CA ASP A 155 -6.72 10.12 -13.59
C ASP A 155 -5.28 9.83 -13.18
N GLU A 156 -4.73 10.67 -12.30
CA GLU A 156 -3.42 10.45 -11.69
C GLU A 156 -3.55 10.47 -10.16
N VAL A 157 -2.70 9.68 -9.51
CA VAL A 157 -2.58 9.62 -8.05
C VAL A 157 -1.18 10.07 -7.65
N VAL A 158 -1.12 11.14 -6.86
CA VAL A 158 0.12 11.68 -6.31
C VAL A 158 0.22 11.31 -4.84
N PHE A 159 1.32 10.66 -4.48
CA PHE A 159 1.65 10.25 -3.12
C PHE A 159 2.64 11.21 -2.49
N ALA A 160 2.48 11.45 -1.20
CA ALA A 160 3.41 12.20 -0.37
C ALA A 160 3.94 11.32 0.77
N PHE A 161 5.25 11.09 0.76
CA PHE A 161 5.96 10.33 1.77
C PHE A 161 6.94 11.21 2.54
N PHE A 162 7.30 10.79 3.74
CA PHE A 162 8.48 11.28 4.44
C PHE A 162 9.49 10.16 4.68
N ARG A 163 10.76 10.53 4.77
CA ARG A 163 11.88 9.67 5.16
C ARG A 163 12.74 10.38 6.19
N PRO A 164 13.04 9.77 7.35
CA PRO A 164 14.00 10.33 8.28
C PRO A 164 15.43 10.29 7.68
N LEU A 165 16.17 11.41 7.74
CA LEU A 165 17.56 11.49 7.24
C LEU A 165 18.58 11.54 8.39
N ASN A 166 18.37 12.46 9.34
CA ASN A 166 19.24 12.64 10.49
C ASN A 166 18.39 13.03 11.69
N VAL A 167 17.86 12.01 12.35
CA VAL A 167 17.02 12.10 13.53
C VAL A 167 17.53 11.07 14.53
N ASN A 168 17.44 11.39 15.83
CA ASN A 168 17.82 10.45 16.88
C ASN A 168 16.67 9.48 17.18
N ALA A 169 16.17 8.80 16.14
CA ALA A 169 15.13 7.80 16.26
C ALA A 169 15.67 6.50 16.88
N THR A 170 14.79 5.77 17.56
CA THR A 170 15.11 4.50 18.23
C THR A 170 14.39 3.34 17.55
N GLY A 171 14.82 2.11 17.84
CA GLY A 171 14.17 0.89 17.38
C GLY A 171 13.94 0.78 15.88
N ASP A 172 12.75 0.29 15.52
CA ASP A 172 12.33 0.09 14.14
C ASP A 172 12.18 1.41 13.37
N ALA A 173 11.89 2.53 14.07
CA ALA A 173 11.77 3.84 13.43
C ALA A 173 13.11 4.32 12.82
N ALA A 174 14.24 3.93 13.40
CA ALA A 174 15.56 4.23 12.86
C ALA A 174 15.84 3.49 11.53
N LEU A 175 15.07 2.46 11.20
CA LEU A 175 15.22 1.64 10.00
C LEU A 175 14.17 1.96 8.92
N LEU A 176 13.36 3.00 9.11
CA LEU A 176 12.29 3.39 8.19
C LEU A 176 12.87 3.88 6.86
N ASN A 177 12.50 3.21 5.76
CA ASN A 177 12.81 3.65 4.41
C ASN A 177 12.00 4.91 4.04
N GLU A 178 10.68 4.83 4.11
CA GLU A 178 9.77 5.94 3.85
C GLU A 178 8.37 5.57 4.38
N GLN A 179 7.54 6.57 4.66
CA GLN A 179 6.18 6.40 5.14
C GLN A 179 5.24 7.35 4.43
N LEU A 180 4.17 6.78 3.85
CA LEU A 180 3.10 7.57 3.24
C LEU A 180 2.38 8.36 4.34
N PHE A 181 2.19 9.66 4.12
CA PHE A 181 1.42 10.49 5.03
C PHE A 181 0.19 11.12 4.38
N ASP A 182 0.18 11.30 3.06
CA ASP A 182 -0.97 11.82 2.33
C ASP A 182 -0.95 11.40 0.86
N TYR A 183 -2.10 11.42 0.20
CA TYR A 183 -2.22 11.20 -1.24
C TYR A 183 -3.42 11.95 -1.82
N ARG A 184 -3.37 12.23 -3.12
CA ARG A 184 -4.44 12.91 -3.84
C ARG A 184 -4.63 12.29 -5.22
N ARG A 185 -5.89 12.06 -5.60
CA ARG A 185 -6.29 11.66 -6.95
C ARG A 185 -6.88 12.86 -7.69
N VAL A 186 -6.53 13.01 -8.96
CA VAL A 186 -7.00 14.11 -9.81
C VAL A 186 -7.31 13.61 -11.21
N SER A 187 -8.40 14.11 -11.80
CA SER A 187 -8.76 13.85 -13.19
C SER A 187 -8.42 15.07 -14.05
N LEU A 188 -7.66 14.84 -15.13
CA LEU A 188 -7.16 15.90 -16.00
C LEU A 188 -7.38 15.55 -17.48
N ARG A 189 -7.90 16.52 -18.22
CA ARG A 189 -7.89 16.49 -19.69
C ARG A 189 -6.48 16.77 -20.23
N PRO A 190 -6.18 16.41 -21.49
CA PRO A 190 -4.93 16.81 -22.16
C PRO A 190 -4.67 18.30 -21.99
N THR A 191 -3.42 18.67 -21.72
CA THR A 191 -2.93 20.05 -21.48
C THR A 191 -3.47 20.73 -20.22
N GLN A 192 -4.35 20.08 -19.45
CA GLN A 192 -4.87 20.61 -18.20
C GLN A 192 -3.86 20.36 -17.08
N TYR A 193 -3.74 21.34 -16.18
CA TYR A 193 -3.05 21.18 -14.91
C TYR A 193 -3.95 21.50 -13.71
N ARG A 194 -3.59 20.96 -12.55
CA ARG A 194 -4.16 21.34 -11.25
C ARG A 194 -3.08 21.47 -10.20
N LYS A 195 -3.35 22.34 -9.22
CA LYS A 195 -2.54 22.51 -8.01
C LYS A 195 -3.10 21.61 -6.92
N LEU A 196 -2.25 20.78 -6.34
CA LEU A 196 -2.55 19.92 -5.21
C LEU A 196 -1.75 20.39 -4.00
N SER A 197 -2.41 20.56 -2.87
CA SER A 197 -1.78 21.04 -1.64
C SER A 197 -1.69 19.92 -0.61
N PHE A 198 -0.52 19.83 0.02
CA PHE A 198 -0.18 18.84 1.03
C PHE A 198 0.34 19.55 2.26
N ARG A 199 -0.17 19.16 3.43
CA ARG A 199 0.16 19.78 4.71
C ARG A 199 1.06 18.88 5.53
N ILE A 200 2.16 19.44 6.02
CA ILE A 200 3.08 18.78 6.95
C ILE A 200 2.97 19.47 8.30
N GLN A 201 2.74 18.66 9.31
CA GLN A 201 2.70 19.03 10.72
C GLN A 201 3.70 18.17 11.49
N GLN A 202 3.99 18.53 12.74
CA GLN A 202 4.79 17.68 13.64
C GLN A 202 4.23 16.24 13.72
N SER A 203 2.91 16.08 13.76
CA SER A 203 2.24 14.77 13.82
C SER A 203 2.38 13.97 12.53
N THR A 204 2.53 14.63 11.38
CA THR A 204 2.76 13.99 10.08
C THR A 204 4.05 13.20 10.07
N LEU A 205 5.10 13.73 10.71
CA LEU A 205 6.46 13.16 10.76
C LEU A 205 6.67 12.22 11.98
N ALA A 206 5.59 11.91 12.70
CA ALA A 206 5.67 11.09 13.89
C ALA A 206 5.99 9.63 13.55
N MET A 207 6.85 9.03 14.35
CA MET A 207 7.26 7.63 14.28
C MET A 207 7.00 6.94 15.61
N VAL A 208 7.19 5.62 15.67
CA VAL A 208 6.94 4.84 16.89
C VAL A 208 8.26 4.63 17.63
N ASP A 209 8.30 4.94 18.94
CA ASP A 209 9.46 4.67 19.79
C ASP A 209 9.51 3.21 20.31
N ASP A 210 10.59 2.84 20.99
CA ASP A 210 10.80 1.49 21.55
C ASP A 210 9.72 1.07 22.58
N LEU A 211 9.00 2.03 23.15
CA LEU A 211 7.91 1.79 24.11
C LEU A 211 6.54 1.72 23.42
N GLY A 212 6.50 1.82 22.08
CA GLY A 212 5.28 1.81 21.29
C GLY A 212 4.58 3.17 21.18
N ASN A 213 5.13 4.23 21.78
CA ASN A 213 4.51 5.56 21.74
C ASN A 213 4.63 6.17 20.35
N GLN A 214 3.63 6.93 19.93
CA GLN A 214 3.77 7.81 18.77
C GLN A 214 4.56 9.05 19.20
N ALA A 215 5.74 9.23 18.63
CA ALA A 215 6.71 10.24 19.01
C ALA A 215 7.21 11.06 17.83
N SER A 216 7.49 12.33 18.10
CA SER A 216 8.11 13.27 17.19
C SER A 216 9.60 13.37 17.51
N TYR A 217 10.45 13.16 16.51
CA TYR A 217 11.90 13.26 16.63
C TYR A 217 12.40 14.52 15.90
N PRO A 218 12.96 15.52 16.59
CA PRO A 218 13.54 16.67 15.91
C PRO A 218 14.72 16.24 15.02
N GLY A 219 14.92 16.93 13.90
CA GLY A 219 15.98 16.64 12.94
C GLY A 219 15.55 16.83 11.50
N PHE A 220 16.27 16.17 10.60
CA PHE A 220 16.07 16.34 9.15
C PHE A 220 15.27 15.18 8.56
N TYR A 221 14.31 15.55 7.73
CA TYR A 221 13.44 14.65 6.99
C TYR A 221 13.48 14.99 5.50
N GLU A 222 13.42 13.99 4.65
CA GLU A 222 13.17 14.13 3.22
C GLU A 222 11.68 13.97 2.98
N ILE A 223 11.06 14.93 2.29
CA ILE A 223 9.72 14.82 1.76
C ILE A 223 9.82 14.37 0.32
N ILE A 224 8.99 13.39 -0.05
CA ILE A 224 9.02 12.74 -1.35
C ILE A 224 7.62 12.80 -1.94
N ILE A 225 7.50 13.48 -3.08
CA ILE A 225 6.26 13.55 -3.87
C ILE A 225 6.45 12.76 -5.14
N THR A 226 5.57 11.80 -5.39
CA THR A 226 5.72 10.92 -6.55
C THR A 226 4.39 10.40 -7.08
N ASN A 227 4.34 10.08 -8.36
CA ASN A 227 3.25 9.28 -8.94
C ASN A 227 3.55 7.76 -8.98
N GLY A 228 4.65 7.35 -8.32
CA GLY A 228 5.05 5.96 -8.15
C GLY A 228 5.81 5.34 -9.33
N VAL A 229 5.99 6.07 -10.43
CA VAL A 229 6.70 5.55 -11.62
C VAL A 229 7.77 6.52 -12.13
N HIS A 230 7.35 7.61 -12.79
CA HIS A 230 8.26 8.47 -13.56
C HIS A 230 8.60 9.76 -12.83
N GLU A 231 7.64 10.31 -12.10
CA GLU A 231 7.77 11.61 -11.47
C GLU A 231 8.09 11.44 -9.99
N ARG A 232 9.19 12.06 -9.56
CA ARG A 232 9.62 12.09 -8.17
C ARG A 232 10.30 13.43 -7.89
N VAL A 233 9.71 14.20 -6.98
CA VAL A 233 10.27 15.45 -6.48
C VAL A 233 10.54 15.30 -4.99
N THR A 234 11.74 15.70 -4.55
CA THR A 234 12.17 15.55 -3.16
C THR A 234 12.74 16.84 -2.63
N PHE A 235 12.49 17.14 -1.36
CA PHE A 235 13.06 18.30 -0.66
C PHE A 235 13.21 18.03 0.83
N ALA A 236 14.09 18.78 1.49
CA ALA A 236 14.38 18.60 2.91
C ALA A 236 13.50 19.51 3.78
N VAL A 237 13.03 18.95 4.89
CA VAL A 237 12.35 19.65 5.98
C VAL A 237 13.15 19.42 7.26
N ARG A 238 13.29 20.47 8.07
CA ARG A 238 13.85 20.38 9.41
C ARG A 238 12.75 20.56 10.45
N LEU A 239 12.51 19.52 11.23
CA LEU A 239 11.64 19.58 12.39
C LEU A 239 12.42 20.13 13.58
N VAL A 240 12.04 21.30 14.05
CA VAL A 240 12.70 22.00 15.16
C VAL A 240 11.95 21.78 16.46
N GLY A 241 12.71 21.69 17.55
CA GLY A 241 12.21 21.52 18.90
C GLY A 241 12.89 20.35 19.57
N GLU A 242 12.22 19.79 20.57
CA GLU A 242 12.69 18.66 21.34
C GLU A 242 11.89 17.39 21.01
N TYR A 243 12.42 16.25 21.42
CA TYR A 243 11.68 14.99 21.40
C TYR A 243 10.34 15.17 22.13
N LYS A 244 9.25 14.72 21.50
CA LYS A 244 7.90 14.85 22.08
C LYS A 244 7.08 13.61 21.82
N THR A 245 6.59 12.99 22.89
CA THR A 245 5.55 11.97 22.80
C THR A 245 4.22 12.64 22.44
N LEU A 246 3.65 12.29 21.29
CA LEU A 246 2.37 12.80 20.81
C LEU A 246 1.20 11.95 21.30
N SER A 247 1.38 10.63 21.34
CA SER A 247 0.42 9.68 21.88
C SER A 247 1.14 8.59 22.65
N LYS A 248 0.71 8.30 23.88
CA LYS A 248 1.30 7.26 24.72
C LYS A 248 0.69 5.91 24.39
N PHE A 249 1.52 4.89 24.29
CA PHE A 249 1.05 3.52 24.15
C PHE A 249 0.43 3.05 25.47
N PRO A 250 -0.76 2.44 25.44
CA PRO A 250 -1.36 1.85 26.64
C PRO A 250 -0.48 0.72 27.17
N THR A 251 -0.22 0.73 28.48
CA THR A 251 0.41 -0.40 29.18
C THR A 251 -0.65 -1.29 29.81
N ASP A 252 -0.36 -2.57 29.98
CA ASP A 252 -1.26 -3.53 30.65
C ASP A 252 -1.44 -3.25 32.16
N GLU A 253 -0.74 -2.25 32.71
CA GLU A 253 -0.96 -1.76 34.07
C GLU A 253 -2.41 -1.25 34.24
N GLY A 254 -3.23 -2.02 34.96
CA GLY A 254 -4.66 -1.76 35.15
C GLY A 254 -5.58 -2.57 34.24
N TYR A 255 -5.05 -3.33 33.27
CA TYR A 255 -5.83 -4.29 32.49
C TYR A 255 -6.17 -5.52 33.37
N VAL A 256 -7.39 -5.54 33.89
CA VAL A 256 -7.96 -6.75 34.49
C VAL A 256 -8.39 -7.66 33.34
N ARG A 257 -7.62 -8.72 33.09
CA ARG A 257 -8.07 -9.80 32.18
C ARG A 257 -9.47 -10.23 32.63
N PRO A 258 -10.48 -10.22 31.74
CA PRO A 258 -11.74 -10.85 32.07
C PRO A 258 -11.44 -12.31 32.46
N PRO A 259 -12.09 -12.85 33.51
CA PRO A 259 -11.83 -14.21 33.94
C PRO A 259 -12.01 -15.11 32.73
N THR A 260 -10.90 -15.70 32.28
CA THR A 260 -10.93 -16.78 31.31
C THR A 260 -11.88 -17.81 31.91
N GLN A 261 -12.90 -18.25 31.18
CA GLN A 261 -13.70 -19.38 31.65
C GLN A 261 -12.68 -20.47 31.99
N SER A 262 -12.64 -20.82 33.27
CA SER A 262 -11.79 -21.86 33.82
C SER A 262 -11.76 -22.99 32.79
N GLU A 263 -10.56 -23.33 32.29
CA GLU A 263 -10.32 -24.64 31.70
C GLU A 263 -10.56 -25.67 32.80
N ALA A 264 -11.84 -25.95 33.09
CA ALA A 264 -12.21 -27.15 33.79
C ALA A 264 -11.65 -28.30 32.94
N PRO A 265 -10.81 -29.18 33.49
CA PRO A 265 -10.32 -30.32 32.75
C PRO A 265 -11.53 -31.07 32.20
N ILE A 266 -11.65 -31.12 30.88
CA ILE A 266 -12.69 -31.91 30.22
C ILE A 266 -12.38 -33.36 30.59
N ASN A 267 -13.12 -33.88 31.56
CA ASN A 267 -13.04 -35.27 31.95
C ASN A 267 -13.68 -36.09 30.82
N HIS A 268 -12.86 -36.60 29.91
CA HIS A 268 -13.27 -37.41 28.77
C HIS A 268 -14.01 -38.72 29.16
N ALA A 269 -14.15 -39.02 30.45
CA ALA A 269 -14.86 -40.19 30.96
C ALA A 269 -16.38 -40.03 31.14
N LEU A 270 -16.96 -38.85 30.87
CA LEU A 270 -18.41 -38.59 31.06
C LEU A 270 -19.20 -38.25 29.79
N LEU A 271 -18.58 -38.31 28.61
CA LEU A 271 -19.29 -38.20 27.34
C LEU A 271 -19.71 -39.60 26.87
N GLY A 272 -20.86 -40.04 27.37
CA GLY A 272 -21.59 -41.14 26.76
C GLY A 272 -21.85 -40.81 25.29
N ALA A 273 -21.18 -41.53 24.39
CA ALA A 273 -21.39 -41.44 22.95
C ALA A 273 -22.76 -42.00 22.60
N THR A 274 -23.81 -41.18 22.64
CA THR A 274 -25.08 -41.36 21.92
C THR A 274 -26.01 -40.18 22.25
N ARG A 275 -26.64 -39.60 21.21
CA ARG A 275 -27.68 -38.53 21.26
C ARG A 275 -27.23 -37.07 21.07
N ALA A 276 -26.48 -36.77 20.01
CA ALA A 276 -26.33 -35.39 19.52
C ALA A 276 -26.63 -35.22 18.02
N PHE A 277 -27.37 -36.15 17.41
CA PHE A 277 -27.77 -36.07 15.99
C PHE A 277 -29.28 -36.17 15.74
N ASP A 278 -30.13 -36.18 16.78
CA ASP A 278 -31.57 -36.39 16.61
C ASP A 278 -32.41 -35.10 16.49
N ASN A 279 -31.80 -33.93 16.26
CA ASN A 279 -32.55 -32.68 16.03
C ASN A 279 -31.98 -31.87 14.88
N ILE A 280 -32.13 -32.41 13.66
CA ILE A 280 -32.05 -31.63 12.42
C ILE A 280 -33.49 -31.26 12.04
N PRO A 281 -33.92 -29.98 12.14
CA PRO A 281 -35.18 -29.57 11.55
C PRO A 281 -35.04 -29.63 10.01
N ASN A 282 -36.00 -30.28 9.34
CA ASN A 282 -36.07 -30.30 7.88
C ASN A 282 -36.11 -28.87 7.32
N ARG A 283 -35.21 -28.56 6.39
CA ARG A 283 -35.17 -27.30 5.63
C ARG A 283 -36.39 -27.25 4.70
N PRO A 284 -37.25 -26.21 4.76
CA PRO A 284 -38.27 -26.01 3.74
C PRO A 284 -37.58 -25.63 2.42
N SER A 285 -37.93 -26.32 1.35
CA SER A 285 -37.67 -25.87 -0.03
C SER A 285 -38.56 -24.66 -0.34
N ASP A 286 -37.99 -23.71 -1.09
CA ASP A 286 -38.63 -22.55 -1.70
C ASP A 286 -39.00 -21.35 -0.81
N VAL A 287 -38.04 -20.44 -0.64
CA VAL A 287 -38.31 -18.99 -0.48
C VAL A 287 -37.19 -18.18 -1.16
N GLN A 288 -37.56 -17.37 -2.17
CA GLN A 288 -36.73 -16.31 -2.76
C GLN A 288 -36.25 -15.33 -1.68
N GLN A 289 -34.94 -15.09 -1.57
CA GLN A 289 -34.40 -13.97 -0.81
C GLN A 289 -34.30 -12.72 -1.68
N PRO A 290 -34.84 -11.55 -1.26
CA PRO A 290 -34.48 -10.26 -1.83
C PRO A 290 -33.17 -9.73 -1.21
N PRO A 291 -32.52 -8.74 -1.85
CA PRO A 291 -31.13 -8.38 -1.57
C PRO A 291 -31.03 -7.37 -0.42
N VAL A 292 -29.88 -7.35 0.27
CA VAL A 292 -29.04 -6.18 0.63
C VAL A 292 -28.06 -6.57 1.75
N ALA A 293 -26.76 -6.43 1.47
CA ALA A 293 -25.77 -5.89 2.40
C ALA A 293 -24.57 -5.32 1.61
N LEU A 294 -24.50 -3.99 1.60
CA LEU A 294 -23.37 -3.06 1.39
C LEU A 294 -22.11 -3.52 2.20
N ALA A 295 -20.83 -3.24 1.91
CA ALA A 295 -20.09 -2.32 1.04
C ALA A 295 -18.64 -2.87 0.84
N MET A 296 -18.00 -2.73 -0.35
CA MET A 296 -16.92 -1.79 -0.78
C MET A 296 -15.54 -1.93 -0.08
N ALA A 297 -14.38 -1.82 -0.75
CA ALA A 297 -14.03 -0.99 -1.92
C ALA A 297 -12.94 -1.57 -2.87
N PHE A 298 -13.01 -1.13 -4.14
CA PHE A 298 -11.88 -0.76 -5.02
C PHE A 298 -11.95 0.76 -5.22
N ASP A 299 -10.82 1.43 -5.42
CA ASP A 299 -10.68 2.90 -5.50
C ASP A 299 -11.46 3.60 -6.63
#